data_AF-A0A2K2VSQ2-F1
#
_entry.id   AF-A0A2K2VSQ2-F1
#
_cell.length_a   1.000
_cell.length_b   1.000
_cell.length_c   1.000
_cell.angle_alpha   90.00
_cell.angle_beta   90.00
_cell.angle_gamma   90.00
#
_symmetry.space_group_name_H-M   'P 1'
#
loop_
_entity.id
_entity.type
_entity.pdbx_description
1 polymer ?
#
loop_
_entity_poly.entity_id
_entity_poly.type
_entity_poly.pdbx_seq_one_letter_code
_entity_poly.pdbx_strand_id
1 'polypeptide(L)'
;MQERDGIVTMKGNPITLMGTEPQVGDKAPDFVAIDNDLNPVSFDSFRGKVCIVSSVPSLDTPVCDMETRRFNDEAGRLGDDVEILTISMDLPFAQKRWCGAAGVDRVQTLSDHRDAAFGQAYGVLIKGFRLLA
;
A
#
# COMPACT_ATOMS: atom_id res chain seq x y z
N MET A 1 -1.01 -20.31 -4.34
CA MET A 1 -1.61 -19.17 -3.63
C MET A 1 -3.06 -19.05 -4.08
N GLN A 2 -3.99 -18.62 -3.22
CA GLN A 2 -5.40 -18.51 -3.58
C GLN A 2 -5.61 -17.44 -4.66
N GLU A 3 -6.49 -17.72 -5.64
CA GLU A 3 -6.93 -16.74 -6.63
C GLU A 3 -8.39 -16.38 -6.33
N ARG A 4 -8.69 -15.08 -6.32
CA ARG A 4 -10.02 -14.54 -6.04
C ARG A 4 -10.49 -13.73 -7.24
N ASP A 5 -11.32 -14.34 -8.07
CA ASP A 5 -11.77 -13.75 -9.32
C ASP A 5 -13.06 -12.94 -9.17
N GLY A 6 -13.14 -11.81 -9.88
CA GLY A 6 -14.35 -10.99 -9.98
C GLY A 6 -14.82 -10.29 -8.70
N ILE A 7 -14.00 -10.26 -7.65
CA ILE A 7 -14.29 -9.54 -6.40
C ILE A 7 -14.11 -8.02 -6.53
N VAL A 8 -13.31 -7.58 -7.49
CA VAL A 8 -13.11 -6.17 -7.85
C VAL A 8 -13.14 -6.02 -9.37
N THR A 9 -13.37 -4.80 -9.83
CA THR A 9 -13.38 -4.48 -11.27
C THR A 9 -12.44 -3.33 -11.60
N MET A 10 -11.84 -3.37 -12.79
CA MET A 10 -11.06 -2.28 -13.36
C MET A 10 -11.76 -1.79 -14.63
N LYS A 11 -12.29 -0.57 -14.59
CA LYS A 11 -13.11 0.01 -15.67
C LYS A 11 -14.28 -0.89 -16.08
N GLY A 12 -14.92 -1.54 -15.09
CA GLY A 12 -16.03 -2.47 -15.29
C GLY A 12 -15.64 -3.89 -15.68
N ASN A 13 -14.35 -4.17 -15.94
CA ASN A 13 -13.88 -5.53 -16.23
C ASN A 13 -13.48 -6.23 -14.93
N PRO A 14 -13.98 -7.45 -14.66
CA PRO A 14 -13.51 -8.28 -13.55
C PRO A 14 -11.99 -8.49 -13.61
N ILE A 15 -11.32 -8.42 -12.47
CA ILE A 15 -9.91 -8.77 -12.34
C ILE A 15 -9.72 -9.78 -11.20
N THR A 16 -8.66 -10.58 -11.30
CA THR A 16 -8.32 -11.59 -10.29
C THR A 16 -7.29 -11.04 -9.31
N LEU A 17 -7.55 -11.17 -8.01
CA LEU A 17 -6.58 -10.88 -6.95
C LEU A 17 -5.91 -12.16 -6.45
N MET A 18 -4.64 -12.04 -6.08
CA MET A 18 -3.83 -13.11 -5.50
C MET A 18 -3.80 -12.99 -3.99
N GLY A 19 -3.92 -14.11 -3.28
CA GLY A 19 -3.87 -14.17 -1.83
C GLY A 19 -5.25 -14.18 -1.18
N THR A 20 -5.24 -14.11 0.15
CA THR A 20 -6.44 -14.15 0.99
C THR A 20 -6.56 -12.82 1.70
N GLU A 21 -7.77 -12.25 1.73
CA GLU A 21 -8.04 -10.99 2.41
C GLU A 21 -8.11 -11.21 3.93
N PRO A 22 -7.28 -10.49 4.72
CA PRO A 22 -7.36 -10.51 6.17
C PRO A 22 -8.73 -10.04 6.66
N GLN A 23 -9.27 -10.69 7.68
CA GLN A 23 -10.54 -10.31 8.29
C GLN A 23 -10.32 -9.56 9.60
N VAL A 24 -11.35 -8.83 10.05
CA VAL A 24 -11.32 -8.15 11.34
C VAL A 24 -11.11 -9.17 12.46
N GLY A 25 -10.10 -8.94 13.30
CA GLY A 25 -9.71 -9.84 14.38
C GLY A 25 -8.57 -10.80 14.01
N ASP A 26 -8.24 -10.93 12.73
CA ASP A 26 -7.06 -11.70 12.31
C ASP A 26 -5.78 -10.99 12.74
N LYS A 27 -4.75 -11.79 13.01
CA LYS A 27 -3.39 -11.25 13.11
C LYS A 27 -2.96 -10.77 11.72
N ALA A 28 -2.67 -9.49 11.60
CA ALA A 28 -2.16 -8.89 10.37
C ALA A 28 -0.92 -9.66 9.86
N PRO A 29 -0.91 -10.11 8.59
CA PRO A 29 0.26 -10.79 8.00
C PRO A 29 1.50 -9.88 8.01
N ASP A 30 2.67 -10.42 8.35
CA ASP A 30 3.92 -9.68 8.20
C ASP A 30 4.38 -9.68 6.74
N PHE A 31 5.09 -8.63 6.34
CA PHE A 31 5.68 -8.48 5.02
C PHE A 31 6.91 -7.57 5.08
N VAL A 32 7.71 -7.61 4.02
CA VAL A 32 8.82 -6.67 3.81
C VAL A 32 8.58 -5.92 2.51
N ALA A 33 8.57 -4.59 2.60
CA ALA A 33 8.50 -3.67 1.46
C ALA A 33 9.77 -2.80 1.40
N ILE A 34 9.88 -1.93 0.41
CA ILE A 34 11.07 -1.09 0.18
C ILE A 34 10.72 0.37 0.39
N ASP A 35 11.47 1.07 1.24
CA ASP A 35 11.31 2.51 1.42
C ASP A 35 11.92 3.33 0.27
N ASN A 36 11.72 4.65 0.32
CA ASN A 36 12.23 5.61 -0.67
C ASN A 36 13.76 5.69 -0.76
N ASP A 37 14.48 5.13 0.21
CA ASP A 37 15.94 5.07 0.28
C ASP A 37 16.49 3.66 -0.03
N LEU A 38 15.63 2.78 -0.56
CA LEU A 38 15.92 1.41 -0.97
C LEU A 38 16.18 0.43 0.18
N ASN A 39 15.86 0.81 1.42
CA ASN A 39 15.99 -0.09 2.56
C ASN A 39 14.77 -1.01 2.66
N PRO A 40 14.96 -2.28 3.06
CA PRO A 40 13.85 -3.15 3.44
C PRO A 40 13.21 -2.67 4.74
N VAL A 41 11.88 -2.57 4.76
CA VAL A 41 11.07 -2.25 5.92
C VAL A 41 10.15 -3.42 6.22
N SER A 42 10.28 -4.02 7.41
CA SER A 42 9.36 -5.05 7.89
C SER A 42 8.15 -4.41 8.54
N PHE A 43 6.95 -4.91 8.23
CA PHE A 43 5.71 -4.44 8.85
C PHE A 43 5.70 -4.66 10.37
N ASP A 44 6.37 -5.70 10.85
CA ASP A 44 6.58 -5.96 12.29
C ASP A 44 7.27 -4.81 13.03
N SER A 45 8.06 -3.98 12.34
CA SER A 45 8.72 -2.81 12.94
C SER A 45 7.75 -1.74 13.44
N PHE A 46 6.50 -1.74 12.98
CA PHE A 46 5.45 -0.84 13.45
C PHE A 46 4.64 -1.38 14.63
N ARG A 47 5.04 -2.52 15.22
CA ARG A 47 4.37 -3.06 16.42
C ARG A 47 4.29 -2.02 17.53
N GLY A 48 3.12 -1.96 18.16
CA GLY A 48 2.82 -1.00 19.22
C GLY A 48 2.20 0.30 18.74
N LYS A 49 2.17 0.56 17.41
CA LYS A 49 1.43 1.66 16.79
C LYS A 49 0.15 1.17 16.12
N VAL A 50 -0.80 2.07 15.94
CA VAL A 50 -1.96 1.84 15.08
C VAL A 50 -1.53 2.12 13.64
N CYS A 51 -1.62 1.11 12.77
CA CYS A 51 -1.24 1.27 11.36
C CYS A 51 -2.47 1.39 10.47
N ILE A 52 -2.55 2.46 9.69
CA ILE A 52 -3.46 2.60 8.56
C ILE A 52 -2.67 2.23 7.30
N VAL A 53 -3.12 1.23 6.56
CA VAL A 53 -2.47 0.79 5.33
C VAL A 53 -3.38 1.10 4.14
N SER A 54 -2.93 1.99 3.26
CA SER A 54 -3.59 2.33 2.00
C SER A 54 -2.86 1.61 0.85
N SER A 55 -3.55 0.67 0.22
CA SER A 55 -3.08 -0.03 -0.99
C SER A 55 -3.52 0.78 -2.21
N VAL A 56 -2.58 1.13 -3.09
CA VAL A 56 -2.89 1.87 -4.31
C VAL A 56 -2.24 1.23 -5.54
N PRO A 57 -2.92 1.23 -6.72
CA PRO A 57 -2.30 0.76 -7.95
C PRO A 57 -1.03 1.52 -8.31
N SER A 58 -1.09 2.86 -8.29
CA SER A 58 0.04 3.75 -8.56
C SER A 58 -0.26 5.18 -8.12
N LEU A 59 0.70 5.83 -7.46
CA LEU A 59 0.64 7.24 -7.07
C LEU A 59 0.61 8.19 -8.26
N ASP A 60 1.06 7.75 -9.44
CA ASP A 60 1.02 8.53 -10.68
C ASP A 60 -0.38 8.53 -11.34
N THR A 61 -1.43 8.14 -10.59
CA THR A 61 -2.83 8.20 -11.05
C THR A 61 -3.67 9.20 -10.22
N PRO A 62 -4.66 9.90 -10.83
CA PRO A 62 -5.36 11.00 -10.16
C PRO A 62 -6.10 10.63 -8.87
N VAL A 63 -6.69 9.44 -8.82
CA VAL A 63 -7.46 9.01 -7.64
C VAL A 63 -6.51 8.70 -6.48
N CYS A 64 -5.43 7.98 -6.75
CA CYS A 64 -4.43 7.61 -5.73
C CYS A 64 -3.65 8.83 -5.21
N ASP A 65 -3.34 9.80 -6.08
CA ASP A 65 -2.76 11.09 -5.67
C ASP A 65 -3.68 11.82 -4.68
N MET A 66 -4.97 11.95 -5.03
CA MET A 66 -5.96 12.61 -4.19
C MET A 66 -6.15 11.88 -2.85
N GLU A 67 -6.26 10.55 -2.87
CA GLU A 67 -6.40 9.72 -1.67
C GLU A 67 -5.21 9.87 -0.72
N THR A 68 -3.99 9.78 -1.25
CA THR A 68 -2.78 9.81 -0.43
C THR A 68 -2.54 11.19 0.18
N ARG A 69 -2.83 12.27 -0.57
CA ARG A 69 -2.82 13.64 -0.02
C ARG A 69 -3.84 13.79 1.10
N ARG A 70 -5.04 13.23 0.93
CA ARG A 70 -6.08 13.27 1.95
C ARG A 70 -5.63 12.57 3.23
N PHE A 71 -5.03 11.39 3.14
CA PHE A 71 -4.46 10.71 4.29
C PHE A 71 -3.37 11.54 4.98
N ASN A 72 -2.49 12.19 4.22
CA ASN A 72 -1.48 13.08 4.77
C ASN A 72 -2.06 14.25 5.57
N ASP A 73 -3.13 14.87 5.05
CA ASP A 73 -3.82 15.97 5.73
C ASP A 73 -4.51 15.50 7.01
N GLU A 74 -5.12 14.31 6.98
CA GLU A 74 -5.80 13.73 8.14
C GLU A 74 -4.83 13.20 9.20
N ALA A 75 -3.62 12.79 8.83
CA ALA A 75 -2.60 12.26 9.75
C ALA A 75 -2.33 13.22 10.92
N GLY A 76 -2.30 14.53 10.66
CA GLY A 76 -2.12 15.55 11.70
C GLY A 76 -3.22 15.60 12.78
N ARG A 77 -4.34 14.89 12.58
CA ARG A 77 -5.47 14.80 13.52
C ARG A 77 -5.56 13.48 14.27
N LEU A 78 -4.76 12.48 13.87
CA LEU A 78 -4.87 11.10 14.39
C LEU A 78 -3.93 10.83 15.57
N GLY A 79 -2.98 11.73 15.83
CA GLY A 79 -2.00 11.62 16.93
C GLY A 79 -0.75 10.82 16.55
N ASP A 80 0.27 10.88 17.40
CA ASP A 80 1.61 10.35 17.11
C ASP A 80 1.71 8.81 17.19
N ASP A 81 0.69 8.16 17.75
CA ASP A 81 0.60 6.69 17.84
C ASP A 81 0.07 6.03 16.55
N VAL A 82 -0.26 6.82 15.53
CA VAL A 82 -0.81 6.36 14.26
C VAL A 82 0.22 6.49 13.13
N GLU A 83 0.48 5.40 12.44
CA GLU A 83 1.31 5.36 11.24
C GLU A 83 0.43 5.15 10.01
N ILE A 84 0.67 5.92 8.96
CA ILE A 84 -0.03 5.76 7.68
C ILE A 84 0.96 5.30 6.62
N LEU A 85 0.73 4.10 6.11
CA LEU A 85 1.55 3.47 5.08
C LEU A 85 0.77 3.46 3.76
N THR A 86 1.29 4.14 2.74
CA THR A 86 0.77 4.02 1.37
C THR A 86 1.66 3.09 0.59
N ILE A 87 1.10 1.96 0.14
CA ILE A 87 1.84 0.88 -0.49
C ILE A 87 1.41 0.75 -1.95
N SER A 88 2.38 0.75 -2.85
CA SER A 88 2.16 0.56 -4.29
C SER A 88 3.24 -0.30 -4.92
N MET A 89 3.09 -0.57 -6.22
CA MET A 89 4.12 -1.22 -7.04
C MET A 89 5.04 -0.21 -7.74
N ASP A 90 4.86 1.09 -7.50
CA ASP A 90 5.74 2.13 -8.03
C ASP A 90 7.15 1.94 -7.47
N LEU A 91 8.17 2.21 -8.29
CA LEU A 91 9.55 2.16 -7.82
C LEU A 91 9.78 3.21 -6.71
N PRO A 92 10.66 2.94 -5.72
CA PRO A 92 10.98 3.87 -4.64
C PRO A 92 11.31 5.29 -5.10
N PHE A 93 12.01 5.44 -6.23
CA PHE A 93 12.34 6.75 -6.79
C PHE A 93 11.12 7.52 -7.31
N ALA A 94 10.12 6.82 -7.85
CA ALA A 94 8.87 7.43 -8.30
C ALA A 94 8.03 7.88 -7.10
N GLN A 95 7.94 7.05 -6.07
CA GLN A 95 7.30 7.42 -4.79
C GLN A 95 7.98 8.63 -4.16
N LYS A 96 9.32 8.62 -4.06
CA LYS A 96 10.11 9.76 -3.55
C LYS A 96 9.87 11.05 -4.32
N ARG A 97 9.83 10.97 -5.66
CA ARG A 97 9.51 12.10 -6.54
C ARG A 97 8.09 12.60 -6.28
N TRP A 98 7.13 11.70 -6.15
CA TRP A 98 5.75 12.04 -5.86
C TRP A 98 5.62 12.74 -4.51
N CYS A 99 6.18 12.21 -3.42
CA CYS A 99 6.12 12.85 -2.10
C CYS A 99 6.67 14.28 -2.12
N GLY A 100 7.82 14.49 -2.78
CA GLY A 100 8.44 15.81 -2.90
C GLY A 100 7.59 16.80 -3.70
N ALA A 101 6.96 16.35 -4.78
CA ALA A 101 6.06 17.19 -5.58
C ALA A 101 4.70 17.42 -4.89
N ALA A 102 4.24 16.45 -4.10
CA ALA A 102 2.97 16.50 -3.40
C ALA A 102 3.02 17.32 -2.11
N GLY A 103 4.21 17.53 -1.53
CA GLY A 103 4.37 18.20 -0.24
C GLY A 103 3.85 17.34 0.91
N VAL A 104 4.00 16.02 0.78
CA VAL A 104 3.48 15.03 1.72
C VAL A 104 4.62 14.54 2.62
N ASP A 105 4.41 14.62 3.93
CA ASP A 105 5.42 14.40 4.98
C ASP A 105 4.93 13.55 6.17
N ARG A 106 3.64 13.24 6.25
CA ARG A 106 3.01 12.47 7.35
C ARG A 106 2.53 11.07 6.95
N VAL A 107 2.74 10.67 5.70
CA VAL A 107 2.53 9.27 5.28
C VAL A 107 3.86 8.71 4.81
N GLN A 108 4.09 7.43 5.09
CA GLN A 108 5.24 6.70 4.58
C GLN A 108 4.84 5.94 3.32
N THR A 109 5.50 6.23 2.21
CA THR A 109 5.35 5.42 0.99
C THR A 109 6.26 4.22 1.04
N LEU A 110 5.73 3.04 0.71
CA LEU A 110 6.47 1.80 0.62
C LEU A 110 6.21 1.14 -0.73
N SER A 111 7.26 0.57 -1.32
CA SER A 111 7.20 -0.10 -2.60
C SER A 111 7.23 -1.61 -2.41
N ASP A 112 6.16 -2.28 -2.85
CA ASP A 112 6.06 -3.75 -2.84
C ASP A 112 6.62 -4.37 -4.14
N HIS A 113 7.24 -3.56 -5.02
CA HIS A 113 7.66 -3.98 -6.37
C HIS A 113 8.58 -5.21 -6.38
N ARG A 114 9.47 -5.32 -5.38
CA ARG A 114 10.55 -6.31 -5.35
C ARG A 114 10.00 -7.73 -5.22
N ASP A 115 9.26 -7.99 -4.15
CA ASP A 115 8.82 -9.34 -3.78
C ASP A 115 7.31 -9.54 -3.93
N ALA A 116 6.53 -8.46 -4.05
CA ALA A 116 5.07 -8.45 -3.98
C ALA A 116 4.54 -9.15 -2.72
N ALA A 117 5.26 -9.01 -1.60
CA ALA A 117 5.00 -9.73 -0.37
C ALA A 117 3.73 -9.19 0.31
N PHE A 118 3.58 -7.86 0.34
CA PHE A 118 2.38 -7.23 0.89
C PHE A 118 1.14 -7.62 0.06
N GLY A 119 1.21 -7.43 -1.26
CA GLY A 119 0.07 -7.69 -2.14
C GLY A 119 -0.42 -9.13 -2.10
N GLN A 120 0.51 -10.09 -1.96
CA GLN A 120 0.18 -11.50 -1.80
C GLN A 120 -0.38 -11.83 -0.41
N ALA A 121 0.20 -11.27 0.65
CA ALA A 121 -0.21 -11.57 2.02
C ALA A 121 -1.56 -10.93 2.39
N TYR A 122 -1.89 -9.78 1.80
CA TYR A 122 -3.12 -9.02 2.05
C TYR A 122 -4.21 -9.24 1.01
N GLY A 123 -3.95 -10.06 -0.01
CA GLY A 123 -4.97 -10.41 -0.99
C GLY A 123 -5.26 -9.30 -2.01
N VAL A 124 -4.34 -8.35 -2.21
CA VAL A 124 -4.53 -7.15 -3.05
C VAL A 124 -3.66 -7.13 -4.31
N LEU A 125 -2.79 -8.11 -4.53
CA LEU A 125 -2.01 -8.20 -5.77
C LEU A 125 -2.89 -8.58 -6.96
N ILE A 126 -2.95 -7.75 -7.99
CA ILE A 126 -3.68 -8.05 -9.22
C ILE A 126 -2.87 -9.03 -10.09
N LYS A 127 -3.45 -10.19 -10.39
CA LYS A 127 -2.82 -11.25 -11.18
C LYS A 127 -2.46 -10.73 -12.58
N GLY A 128 -1.19 -10.88 -12.96
CA GLY A 128 -0.69 -10.56 -14.30
C GLY A 128 -0.36 -9.08 -14.55
N PHE A 129 -0.80 -8.15 -13.70
CA PHE A 129 -0.55 -6.71 -13.90
C PHE A 129 0.62 -6.17 -13.08
N ARG A 130 1.03 -6.87 -12.01
CA ARG A 130 2.02 -6.38 -11.02
C ARG A 130 1.62 -4.99 -10.48
N LEU A 131 0.33 -4.85 -10.17
CA LEU A 131 -0.30 -3.69 -9.53
C LEU A 131 -1.05 -4.18 -8.30
N LEU A 132 -1.29 -3.28 -7.34
CA LEU A 132 -2.15 -3.54 -6.20
C LEU A 132 -3.56 -3.00 -6.47
N ALA A 133 -4.56 -3.64 -5.86
CA ALA A 133 -5.95 -3.18 -5.83
C ALA A 133 -6.21 -2.26 -4.65
#